data_AF-A0AA42JI03-F1
#
_entry.id   AF-A0AA42JI03-F1
#
_cell.length_a   1.000
_cell.length_b   1.000
_cell.length_c   1.000
_cell.angle_alpha   90.00
_cell.angle_beta   90.00
_cell.angle_gamma   90.00
#
_symmetry.space_group_name_H-M   'P 1'
#
loop_
_entity.id
_entity.type
_entity.pdbx_description
1 polymer ?
#
loop_
_entity_poly.entity_id
_entity_poly.type
_entity_poly.pdbx_seq_one_letter_code
_entity_poly.pdbx_strand_id
1 'polypeptide(L)'
;MYLSYLYYSGNQWKKLSIQLSTIVSISMINAVAISSSEFYFTFLVSFTGGVLIVPACYLINEFLFKTEWLPLTSSLIKKPVTLRIKHIFIYILLFVLNIYIQMKLPDTFYRFALFYLAIPIILLAFQYGWQGAFLGVLLNSIALIGTTHSFSNLTIADLLLSISTQTITGIFLGLAIQDQRNLNQSLSIELNKNRLLTRQLINTEETIRQEISRELHDEVGQNITAIRTQANILKRIAPNYEKISTTIEQLSLNIYDTTKVLLNRIRPRLLDDLDLPQAIENLFIELNFQDNQIDTELIWKNDQNLKLEHILEITIYRLCQESLNNII
;
A
#
# COMPACT_ATOMS: atom_id res chain seq x y z
N MET A 1 -6.69 0.57 -38.73
CA MET A 1 -7.23 -0.57 -37.95
C MET A 1 -6.35 -0.91 -36.74
N TYR A 2 -5.03 -1.12 -36.89
CA TYR A 2 -4.12 -1.44 -35.76
C TYR A 2 -4.05 -0.38 -34.63
N LEU A 3 -4.01 0.92 -34.98
CA LEU A 3 -4.02 2.03 -34.02
C LEU A 3 -5.30 2.09 -33.17
N SER A 4 -6.45 1.69 -33.71
CA SER A 4 -7.73 1.69 -32.98
C SER A 4 -7.80 0.61 -31.89
N TYR A 5 -7.14 -0.53 -32.11
CA TYR A 5 -7.07 -1.62 -31.15
C TYR A 5 -6.21 -1.26 -29.94
N LEU A 6 -5.04 -0.64 -30.16
CA LEU A 6 -4.17 -0.15 -29.09
C LEU A 6 -4.79 1.00 -28.29
N TYR A 7 -5.61 1.84 -28.93
CA TYR A 7 -6.32 2.93 -28.27
C TYR A 7 -7.44 2.44 -27.34
N TYR A 8 -8.13 1.35 -27.69
CA TYR A 8 -9.19 0.81 -26.83
C TYR A 8 -8.63 -0.03 -25.67
N SER A 9 -7.58 -0.84 -25.91
CA SER A 9 -7.03 -1.81 -24.95
C SER A 9 -5.80 -1.37 -24.15
N GLY A 10 -5.14 -0.25 -24.50
CA GLY A 10 -3.88 0.17 -23.87
C GLY A 10 -4.01 0.99 -22.58
N ASN A 11 -2.96 0.98 -21.75
CA ASN A 11 -2.77 1.92 -20.64
C ASN A 11 -2.94 3.38 -21.09
N GLN A 12 -3.34 4.28 -20.16
CA GLN A 12 -3.55 5.71 -20.43
C GLN A 12 -2.39 6.35 -21.21
N TRP A 13 -1.14 5.99 -20.88
CA TRP A 13 0.07 6.38 -21.62
C TRP A 13 0.07 6.02 -23.11
N LYS A 14 -0.36 4.79 -23.47
CA LYS A 14 -0.43 4.36 -24.87
C LYS A 14 -1.48 5.16 -25.63
N LYS A 15 -2.61 5.47 -25.00
CA LYS A 15 -3.69 6.27 -25.62
C LYS A 15 -3.22 7.70 -25.90
N LEU A 16 -2.52 8.32 -24.96
CA LEU A 16 -2.00 9.68 -25.11
C LEU A 16 -0.82 9.77 -26.08
N SER A 17 0.05 8.77 -26.12
CA SER A 17 1.11 8.68 -27.13
C SER A 17 0.55 8.59 -28.55
N ILE A 18 -0.50 7.79 -28.75
CA ILE A 18 -1.21 7.71 -30.04
C ILE A 18 -1.84 9.06 -30.40
N GLN A 19 -2.49 9.73 -29.45
CA GLN A 19 -3.07 11.06 -29.68
C GLN A 19 -2.00 12.09 -30.08
N LEU A 20 -0.87 12.14 -29.37
CA LEU A 20 0.23 13.04 -29.70
C LEU A 20 0.77 12.77 -31.11
N SER A 21 0.94 11.50 -31.49
CA SER A 21 1.36 11.13 -32.84
C SER A 21 0.36 11.60 -33.90
N THR A 22 -0.95 11.43 -33.67
CA THR A 22 -1.97 11.92 -34.60
C THR A 22 -1.98 13.43 -34.74
N ILE A 23 -1.79 14.18 -33.64
CA ILE A 23 -1.72 15.64 -33.65
C ILE A 23 -0.53 16.13 -34.48
N VAL A 24 0.65 15.51 -34.30
CA VAL A 24 1.85 15.84 -35.07
C VAL A 24 1.61 15.58 -36.56
N SER A 25 1.04 14.42 -36.93
CA SER A 25 0.76 14.10 -38.33
C SER A 25 -0.23 15.07 -38.97
N ILE A 26 -1.33 15.40 -38.29
CA ILE A 26 -2.34 16.35 -38.78
C ILE A 26 -1.73 17.75 -38.93
N SER A 27 -0.92 18.19 -37.97
CA SER A 27 -0.27 19.50 -38.02
C SER A 27 0.75 19.60 -39.15
N MET A 28 1.48 18.51 -39.43
CA MET A 28 2.39 18.42 -40.56
C MET A 28 1.64 18.50 -41.90
N ILE A 29 0.51 17.79 -42.02
CA ILE A 29 -0.34 17.84 -43.22
C ILE A 29 -0.88 19.25 -43.45
N ASN A 30 -1.40 19.89 -42.39
CA ASN A 30 -1.93 21.26 -42.47
C ASN A 30 -0.85 22.27 -42.89
N ALA A 31 0.37 22.14 -42.37
CA ALA A 31 1.48 23.03 -42.73
C ALA A 31 1.91 22.89 -44.19
N VAL A 32 1.87 21.66 -44.74
CA VAL A 32 2.16 21.42 -46.18
C VAL A 32 1.03 21.92 -47.07
N ALA A 33 -0.23 21.82 -46.62
CA ALA A 33 -1.40 22.11 -47.45
C ALA A 33 -1.70 23.61 -47.66
N ILE A 34 -1.42 24.47 -46.67
CA ILE A 34 -1.91 25.87 -46.67
C ILE A 34 -0.97 26.83 -47.44
N SER A 35 0.35 26.66 -47.40
CA SER A 35 1.34 27.37 -48.25
C SER A 35 2.78 27.13 -47.75
N SER A 36 3.77 27.10 -48.65
CA SER A 36 5.20 26.93 -48.36
C SER A 36 5.89 28.14 -47.72
N SER A 37 5.31 29.35 -47.77
CA SER A 37 5.95 30.58 -47.27
C SER A 37 5.87 30.78 -45.75
N GLU A 38 4.85 30.24 -45.08
CA GLU A 38 4.66 30.35 -43.61
C GLU A 38 4.46 28.99 -42.94
N PHE A 39 5.26 28.00 -43.37
CA PHE A 39 5.18 26.62 -42.90
C PHE A 39 5.27 26.51 -41.37
N TYR A 40 6.26 27.19 -40.77
CA TYR A 40 6.53 27.10 -39.34
C TYR A 40 5.39 27.62 -38.48
N PHE A 41 4.81 28.77 -38.85
CA PHE A 41 3.72 29.39 -38.10
C PHE A 41 2.43 28.58 -38.20
N THR A 42 2.09 28.10 -39.40
CA THR A 42 0.91 27.26 -39.64
C THR A 42 0.99 25.93 -38.88
N PHE A 43 2.18 25.32 -38.86
CA PHE A 43 2.44 24.12 -38.04
C PHE A 43 2.21 24.41 -36.55
N LEU A 44 2.79 25.49 -36.03
CA LEU A 44 2.71 25.83 -34.60
C LEU A 44 1.27 26.07 -34.14
N VAL A 45 0.48 26.81 -34.92
CA VAL A 45 -0.93 27.07 -34.60
C VAL A 45 -1.73 25.76 -34.58
N SER A 46 -1.60 24.94 -35.61
CA SER A 46 -2.29 23.64 -35.69
C SER A 46 -1.87 22.69 -34.55
N PHE A 47 -0.59 22.67 -34.23
CA PHE A 47 -0.03 21.82 -33.19
C PHE A 47 -0.51 22.24 -31.80
N THR A 48 -0.37 23.52 -31.45
CA THR A 48 -0.78 24.05 -30.14
C THR A 48 -2.30 23.88 -29.93
N GLY A 49 -3.11 24.11 -30.97
CA GLY A 49 -4.55 23.85 -30.93
C GLY A 49 -4.88 22.37 -30.69
N GLY A 50 -4.20 21.46 -31.40
CA GLY A 50 -4.38 20.02 -31.24
C GLY A 50 -4.02 19.52 -29.84
N VAL A 51 -2.88 19.97 -29.29
CA VAL A 51 -2.42 19.57 -27.95
C VAL A 51 -3.34 20.08 -26.84
N LEU A 52 -4.00 21.24 -27.02
CA LEU A 52 -4.98 21.74 -26.06
C LEU A 52 -6.33 21.01 -26.13
N ILE A 53 -6.85 20.78 -27.34
CA ILE A 53 -8.22 20.30 -27.53
C ILE A 53 -8.32 18.78 -27.32
N VAL A 54 -7.35 18.01 -27.80
CA VAL A 54 -7.45 16.54 -27.79
C VAL A 54 -7.51 15.95 -26.37
N PRO A 55 -6.69 16.39 -25.40
CA PRO A 55 -6.83 15.98 -24.00
C PRO A 55 -8.17 16.39 -23.38
N ALA A 56 -8.74 17.53 -23.78
CA ALA A 56 -10.06 17.98 -23.34
C ALA A 56 -11.17 17.01 -23.76
N CYS A 57 -11.18 16.66 -25.05
CA CYS A 57 -12.11 15.69 -25.62
C CYS A 57 -11.94 14.32 -24.96
N TYR A 58 -10.71 13.91 -24.68
CA TYR A 58 -10.42 12.66 -23.98
C TYR A 58 -11.00 12.66 -22.56
N LEU A 59 -10.80 13.74 -21.79
CA LEU A 59 -11.33 13.88 -20.42
C LEU A 59 -12.86 13.86 -20.42
N ILE A 60 -13.50 14.61 -21.32
CA ILE A 60 -14.96 14.62 -21.46
C ILE A 60 -15.47 13.20 -21.78
N ASN A 61 -14.81 12.49 -22.70
CA ASN A 61 -15.18 11.12 -23.04
C ASN A 61 -14.99 10.14 -21.87
N GLU A 62 -13.93 10.28 -21.10
CA GLU A 62 -13.71 9.48 -19.89
C GLU A 62 -14.75 9.78 -18.79
N PHE A 63 -15.12 11.05 -18.63
CA PHE A 63 -16.14 11.49 -17.67
C PHE A 63 -17.57 11.09 -18.08
N LEU A 64 -17.89 11.11 -19.37
CA LEU A 64 -19.25 10.79 -19.82
C LEU A 64 -19.47 9.29 -19.96
N PHE A 65 -18.50 8.54 -20.47
CA PHE A 65 -18.73 7.17 -20.93
C PHE A 65 -18.00 6.09 -20.13
N LYS A 66 -16.97 6.44 -19.35
CA LYS A 66 -16.17 5.44 -18.60
C LYS A 66 -16.33 5.51 -17.09
N THR A 67 -16.82 6.63 -16.57
CA THR A 67 -17.14 6.73 -15.15
C THR A 67 -18.43 5.97 -14.90
N GLU A 68 -18.42 5.04 -13.95
CA GLU A 68 -19.65 4.34 -13.56
C GLU A 68 -20.61 5.34 -12.93
N TRP A 69 -21.63 5.73 -13.71
CA TRP A 69 -22.73 6.53 -13.20
C TRP A 69 -23.53 5.66 -12.23
N LEU A 70 -23.40 5.93 -10.93
CA LEU A 70 -24.28 5.35 -9.93
C LEU A 70 -25.73 5.65 -10.33
N PRO A 71 -26.59 4.63 -10.49
CA PRO A 71 -27.98 4.87 -10.89
C PRO A 71 -28.64 5.76 -9.85
N LEU A 72 -29.40 6.76 -10.33
CA LEU A 72 -30.19 7.70 -9.52
C LEU A 72 -31.23 6.93 -8.71
N THR A 73 -30.80 6.38 -7.57
CA THR A 73 -31.63 5.68 -6.59
C THR A 73 -31.99 6.64 -5.46
N SER A 74 -33.09 6.38 -4.76
CA SER A 74 -33.57 7.20 -3.65
C SER A 74 -32.56 7.36 -2.48
N SER A 75 -31.48 6.57 -2.47
CA SER A 75 -30.35 6.68 -1.55
C SER A 75 -29.47 7.93 -1.77
N LEU A 76 -29.50 8.54 -2.97
CA LEU A 76 -28.75 9.77 -3.29
C LEU A 76 -29.33 11.01 -2.62
N ILE A 77 -30.64 11.04 -2.32
CA ILE A 77 -31.29 12.14 -1.58
C ILE A 77 -30.70 12.29 -0.17
N LYS A 78 -30.18 11.20 0.41
CA LYS A 78 -29.59 11.17 1.75
C LYS A 78 -28.08 11.42 1.78
N LYS A 79 -27.40 11.51 0.62
CA LYS A 79 -25.98 11.89 0.55
C LYS A 79 -25.91 13.38 0.24
N PRO A 80 -25.68 14.28 1.22
CA PRO A 80 -25.50 15.69 0.92
C PRO A 80 -24.33 15.82 -0.05
N VAL A 81 -24.54 16.55 -1.15
CA VAL A 81 -23.48 16.92 -2.07
C VAL A 81 -22.52 17.81 -1.28
N THR A 82 -21.46 17.20 -0.74
CA THR A 82 -20.38 17.93 -0.10
C THR A 82 -19.55 18.54 -1.22
N LEU A 83 -19.99 19.71 -1.71
CA LEU A 83 -19.16 20.53 -2.57
C LEU A 83 -17.84 20.73 -1.83
N ARG A 84 -16.76 20.15 -2.36
CA ARG A 84 -15.41 20.31 -1.82
C ARG A 84 -14.89 21.69 -2.20
N ILE A 85 -15.53 22.73 -1.66
CA ILE A 85 -15.29 24.16 -1.92
C ILE A 85 -13.80 24.50 -1.74
N LYS A 86 -13.11 23.79 -0.84
CA LYS A 86 -11.67 23.90 -0.63
C LYS A 86 -10.85 23.77 -1.92
N HIS A 87 -11.21 22.83 -2.80
CA HIS A 87 -10.48 22.64 -4.05
C HIS A 87 -10.71 23.81 -5.01
N ILE A 88 -11.97 24.23 -5.19
CA ILE A 88 -12.35 25.38 -6.01
C ILE A 88 -11.63 26.65 -5.54
N PHE A 89 -11.55 26.88 -4.22
CA PHE A 89 -10.84 28.01 -3.66
C PHE A 89 -9.35 28.01 -3.99
N ILE A 90 -8.69 26.85 -3.90
CA ILE A 90 -7.27 26.71 -4.28
C ILE A 90 -7.06 27.02 -5.78
N TYR A 91 -7.96 26.57 -6.66
CA TYR A 91 -7.90 26.89 -8.09
C TYR A 91 -8.02 28.39 -8.34
N ILE A 92 -9.03 29.04 -7.74
CA ILE A 92 -9.25 30.48 -7.89
C ILE A 92 -8.05 31.26 -7.33
N LEU A 93 -7.52 30.88 -6.17
CA LEU A 93 -6.35 31.49 -5.57
C LEU A 93 -5.12 31.40 -6.48
N LEU A 94 -4.82 30.21 -7.01
CA LEU A 94 -3.70 30.01 -7.93
C LEU A 94 -3.87 30.80 -9.23
N PHE A 95 -5.10 30.91 -9.75
CA PHE A 95 -5.40 31.68 -10.95
C PHE A 95 -5.24 33.19 -10.74
N VAL A 96 -5.79 33.73 -9.65
CA VAL A 96 -5.63 35.16 -9.29
C VAL A 96 -4.17 35.50 -9.02
N LEU A 97 -3.46 34.64 -8.29
CA LEU A 97 -2.03 34.80 -8.05
C LEU A 97 -1.22 34.81 -9.36
N ASN A 98 -1.59 33.96 -10.31
CA ASN A 98 -0.95 33.89 -11.62
C ASN A 98 -1.13 35.20 -12.41
N ILE A 99 -2.36 35.72 -12.52
CA ILE A 99 -2.65 37.01 -13.17
C ILE A 99 -1.91 38.16 -12.45
N TYR A 100 -1.92 38.15 -11.11
CA TYR A 100 -1.25 39.19 -10.32
C TYR A 100 0.27 39.23 -10.57
N ILE A 101 0.93 38.07 -10.61
CA ILE A 101 2.36 37.98 -10.94
C ILE A 101 2.64 38.55 -12.33
N GLN A 102 1.79 38.24 -13.32
CA GLN A 102 1.94 38.76 -14.69
C GLN A 102 1.84 40.29 -14.76
N MET A 103 0.86 40.88 -14.06
CA MET A 103 0.64 42.33 -14.10
C MET A 103 1.78 43.14 -13.46
N LYS A 104 2.53 42.56 -12.52
CA LYS A 104 3.60 43.25 -11.79
C LYS A 104 5.01 43.02 -12.33
N LEU A 105 5.17 42.11 -13.29
CA LEU A 105 6.49 41.80 -13.87
C LEU A 105 6.97 42.98 -14.74
N PRO A 106 8.20 43.48 -14.56
CA PRO A 106 8.74 44.54 -15.40
C PRO A 106 8.86 44.08 -16.87
N ASP A 107 8.67 45.01 -17.80
CA ASP A 107 8.73 44.76 -19.25
C ASP A 107 10.06 44.19 -19.74
N THR A 108 11.13 44.23 -18.94
CA THR A 108 12.43 43.62 -19.27
C THR A 108 12.44 42.10 -19.04
N PHE A 109 11.52 41.56 -18.24
CA PHE A 109 11.46 40.14 -17.85
C PHE A 109 10.29 39.39 -18.52
N TYR A 110 9.69 39.94 -19.58
CA TYR A 110 8.52 39.35 -20.24
C TYR A 110 8.71 37.89 -20.70
N ARG A 111 9.92 37.48 -21.10
CA ARG A 111 10.22 36.07 -21.45
C ARG A 111 10.19 35.14 -20.23
N PHE A 112 10.51 35.64 -19.04
CA PHE A 112 10.47 34.86 -17.80
C PHE A 112 9.04 34.65 -17.30
N ALA A 113 8.12 35.56 -17.62
CA ALA A 113 6.69 35.40 -17.30
C ALA A 113 6.10 34.09 -17.85
N LEU A 114 6.63 33.60 -18.98
CA LEU A 114 6.25 32.32 -19.57
C LEU A 114 6.61 31.11 -18.69
N PHE A 115 7.66 31.17 -17.88
CA PHE A 115 7.98 30.09 -16.93
C PHE A 115 7.08 30.12 -15.69
N TYR A 116 6.69 31.30 -15.22
CA TYR A 116 5.74 31.45 -14.11
C TYR A 116 4.36 30.85 -14.42
N LEU A 117 4.00 30.81 -15.71
CA LEU A 117 2.78 30.17 -16.20
C LEU A 117 2.73 28.65 -15.98
N ALA A 118 3.89 28.00 -15.85
CA ALA A 118 3.96 26.57 -15.56
C ALA A 118 3.67 26.23 -14.09
N ILE A 119 3.82 27.17 -13.14
CA ILE A 119 3.72 26.89 -11.70
C ILE A 119 2.32 26.37 -11.31
N PRO A 120 1.20 27.01 -11.70
CA PRO A 120 -0.13 26.48 -11.39
C PRO A 120 -0.35 25.10 -12.02
N ILE A 121 0.16 24.87 -13.23
CA ILE A 121 0.05 23.58 -13.92
C ILE A 121 0.72 22.49 -13.08
N ILE A 122 1.95 22.73 -12.61
CA ILE A 122 2.72 21.78 -11.79
C ILE A 122 2.02 21.51 -10.46
N LEU A 123 1.55 22.54 -9.76
CA LEU A 123 0.86 22.37 -8.47
C LEU A 123 -0.43 21.57 -8.61
N LEU A 124 -1.20 21.85 -9.65
CA LEU A 124 -2.44 21.14 -9.93
C LEU A 124 -2.19 19.72 -10.43
N ALA A 125 -1.14 19.51 -11.24
CA ALA A 125 -0.66 18.19 -11.63
C ALA A 125 -0.28 17.36 -10.39
N PHE A 126 0.45 17.97 -9.46
CA PHE A 126 0.82 17.31 -8.21
C PHE A 126 -0.40 16.97 -7.38
N GLN A 127 -1.39 17.84 -7.26
CA GLN A 127 -2.52 17.57 -6.37
C GLN A 127 -3.56 16.63 -6.98
N TYR A 128 -3.87 16.76 -8.27
CA TYR A 128 -4.99 16.07 -8.93
C TYR A 128 -4.58 15.25 -10.16
N GLY A 129 -3.29 14.96 -10.33
CA GLY A 129 -2.78 14.18 -11.45
C GLY A 129 -2.98 14.88 -12.79
N TRP A 130 -3.18 14.10 -13.85
CA TRP A 130 -3.29 14.64 -15.22
C TRP A 130 -4.49 15.57 -15.44
N GLN A 131 -5.61 15.35 -14.74
CA GLN A 131 -6.80 16.21 -14.84
C GLN A 131 -6.53 17.61 -14.29
N GLY A 132 -5.80 17.70 -13.16
CA GLY A 132 -5.38 18.98 -12.60
C GLY A 132 -4.41 19.73 -13.51
N ALA A 133 -3.46 19.01 -14.12
CA ALA A 133 -2.54 19.59 -15.09
C ALA A 133 -3.29 20.20 -16.29
N PHE A 134 -4.24 19.47 -16.85
CA PHE A 134 -5.07 19.93 -17.95
C PHE A 134 -5.91 21.17 -17.58
N LEU A 135 -6.53 21.17 -16.40
CA LEU A 135 -7.30 22.32 -15.92
C LEU A 135 -6.39 23.54 -15.71
N GLY A 136 -5.19 23.34 -15.16
CA GLY A 136 -4.18 24.39 -15.02
C GLY A 136 -3.77 24.99 -16.37
N VAL A 137 -3.63 24.15 -17.39
CA VAL A 137 -3.34 24.56 -18.77
C VAL A 137 -4.47 25.40 -19.37
N LEU A 138 -5.72 25.01 -19.17
CA LEU A 138 -6.87 25.79 -19.64
C LEU A 138 -6.94 27.16 -18.96
N LEU A 139 -6.78 27.19 -17.63
CA LEU A 139 -6.75 28.44 -16.87
C LEU A 139 -5.62 29.34 -17.34
N ASN A 140 -4.42 28.80 -17.51
CA ASN A 140 -3.28 29.53 -18.05
C ASN A 140 -3.57 30.10 -19.46
N SER A 141 -4.20 29.31 -20.35
CA SER A 141 -4.60 29.78 -21.68
C SER A 141 -5.58 30.96 -21.61
N ILE A 142 -6.53 30.92 -20.68
CA ILE A 142 -7.48 32.03 -20.43
C ILE A 142 -6.77 33.25 -19.84
N ALA A 143 -5.86 33.05 -18.88
CA ALA A 143 -5.07 34.14 -18.28
C ALA A 143 -4.25 34.88 -19.35
N LEU A 144 -3.63 34.13 -20.26
CA LEU A 144 -2.82 34.67 -21.35
C LEU A 144 -3.64 35.50 -22.34
N ILE A 145 -4.90 35.14 -22.60
CA ILE A 145 -5.84 35.97 -23.39
C ILE A 145 -6.14 37.29 -22.66
N GLY A 146 -6.35 37.23 -21.33
CA GLY A 146 -6.62 38.40 -20.50
C GLY A 146 -5.45 39.36 -20.33
N THR A 147 -4.21 38.89 -20.48
CA THR A 147 -2.98 39.69 -20.34
C THR A 147 -2.23 39.91 -21.66
N THR A 148 -2.91 39.75 -22.80
CA THR A 148 -2.33 39.97 -24.15
C THR A 148 -1.63 41.33 -24.31
N HIS A 149 -2.13 42.38 -23.65
CA HIS A 149 -1.49 43.70 -23.64
C HIS A 149 -0.10 43.71 -22.99
N SER A 150 0.15 42.86 -22.00
CA SER A 150 1.45 42.73 -21.31
C SER A 150 2.51 41.99 -22.14
N PHE A 151 2.12 41.40 -23.28
CA PHE A 151 2.97 40.59 -24.14
C PHE A 151 3.14 41.14 -25.55
N SER A 152 2.85 42.43 -25.77
CA SER A 152 2.94 43.09 -27.08
C SER A 152 4.30 42.96 -27.79
N ASN A 153 5.37 42.70 -27.01
CA ASN A 153 6.74 42.56 -27.51
C ASN A 153 7.15 41.11 -27.82
N LEU A 154 6.33 40.12 -27.50
CA LEU A 154 6.58 38.71 -27.84
C LEU A 154 6.07 38.38 -29.24
N THR A 155 6.80 37.53 -29.94
CA THR A 155 6.24 36.93 -31.14
C THR A 155 5.13 35.95 -30.74
N ILE A 156 4.05 35.89 -31.51
CA ILE A 156 2.97 34.93 -31.31
C ILE A 156 3.52 33.48 -31.31
N ALA A 157 4.59 33.24 -32.07
CA ALA A 157 5.30 31.96 -32.09
C ALA A 157 5.88 31.58 -30.71
N ASP A 158 6.46 32.52 -29.96
CA ASP A 158 7.01 32.26 -28.62
C ASP A 158 5.91 31.85 -27.63
N LEU A 159 4.73 32.49 -27.72
CA LEU A 159 3.57 32.16 -26.89
C LEU A 159 3.04 30.77 -27.21
N LEU A 160 2.84 30.47 -28.50
CA LEU A 160 2.35 29.17 -28.95
C LEU A 160 3.30 28.03 -28.57
N LEU A 161 4.62 28.24 -28.71
CA LEU A 161 5.66 27.28 -28.32
C LEU A 161 5.66 27.05 -26.81
N SER A 162 5.49 28.11 -26.02
CA SER A 162 5.45 28.01 -24.57
C SER A 162 4.23 27.23 -24.10
N ILE A 163 3.04 27.54 -24.62
CA ILE A 163 1.80 26.83 -24.27
C ILE A 163 1.90 25.35 -24.69
N SER A 164 2.39 25.05 -25.89
CA SER A 164 2.59 23.65 -26.31
C SER A 164 3.59 22.91 -25.43
N THR A 165 4.67 23.57 -24.99
CA THR A 165 5.66 22.95 -24.10
C THR A 165 5.08 22.70 -22.71
N GLN A 166 4.33 23.66 -22.16
CA GLN A 166 3.71 23.57 -20.83
C GLN A 166 2.57 22.55 -20.79
N THR A 167 1.77 22.45 -21.86
CA THR A 167 0.70 21.46 -21.98
C THR A 167 1.26 20.05 -21.99
N ILE A 168 2.27 19.79 -22.83
CA ILE A 168 2.95 18.49 -22.89
C ILE A 168 3.58 18.17 -21.53
N THR A 169 4.45 19.03 -21.02
CA THR A 169 5.14 18.76 -19.74
C THR A 169 4.18 18.61 -18.57
N GLY A 170 3.13 19.43 -18.49
CA GLY A 170 2.09 19.36 -17.47
C GLY A 170 1.32 18.04 -17.51
N ILE A 171 0.83 17.64 -18.68
CA ILE A 171 0.08 16.39 -18.84
C ILE A 171 0.97 15.18 -18.52
N PHE A 172 2.20 15.14 -19.06
CA PHE A 172 3.15 14.07 -18.77
C PHE A 172 3.48 13.96 -17.28
N LEU A 173 3.73 15.10 -16.62
CA LEU A 173 3.96 15.15 -15.17
C LEU A 173 2.75 14.65 -14.39
N GLY A 174 1.55 15.13 -14.74
CA GLY A 174 0.31 14.72 -14.09
C GLY A 174 0.03 13.22 -14.22
N LEU A 175 0.34 12.61 -15.37
CA LEU A 175 0.24 11.16 -15.57
C LEU A 175 1.26 10.40 -14.73
N ALA A 176 2.52 10.84 -14.72
CA ALA A 176 3.58 10.19 -13.95
C ALA A 176 3.24 10.16 -12.45
N ILE A 177 2.74 11.28 -11.93
CA ILE A 177 2.29 11.41 -10.54
C ILE A 177 1.07 10.53 -10.28
N GLN A 178 0.09 10.49 -11.19
CA GLN A 178 -1.09 9.66 -11.05
C GLN A 178 -0.74 8.16 -11.02
N ASP A 179 0.11 7.71 -11.93
CA ASP A 179 0.55 6.32 -11.99
C ASP A 179 1.33 5.92 -10.74
N GLN A 180 2.25 6.78 -10.29
CA GLN A 180 2.99 6.55 -9.05
C GLN A 180 2.05 6.42 -7.85
N ARG A 181 1.01 7.26 -7.77
CA ARG A 181 0.00 7.18 -6.70
C ARG A 181 -0.82 5.90 -6.77
N ASN A 182 -1.29 5.53 -7.96
CA ASN A 182 -2.06 4.31 -8.16
C ASN A 182 -1.23 3.07 -7.77
N LEU A 183 0.04 3.02 -8.18
CA LEU A 183 0.99 1.96 -7.79
C LEU A 183 1.17 1.89 -6.28
N ASN A 184 1.45 3.03 -5.63
CA ASN A 184 1.61 3.09 -4.17
C ASN A 184 0.35 2.64 -3.42
N GLN A 185 -0.83 3.02 -3.91
CA GLN A 185 -2.11 2.57 -3.34
C GLN A 185 -2.30 1.06 -3.50
N SER A 186 -2.08 0.51 -4.71
CA SER A 186 -2.18 -0.94 -4.93
C SER A 186 -1.20 -1.72 -4.08
N LEU A 187 0.04 -1.25 -3.94
CA LEU A 187 1.05 -1.86 -3.09
C LEU A 187 0.62 -1.84 -1.63
N SER A 188 0.09 -0.71 -1.14
CA SER A 188 -0.38 -0.59 0.24
C SER A 188 -1.56 -1.54 0.53
N ILE A 189 -2.47 -1.70 -0.42
CA ILE A 189 -3.59 -2.66 -0.31
C ILE A 189 -3.05 -4.09 -0.25
N GLU A 190 -2.16 -4.46 -1.16
CA GLU A 190 -1.61 -5.82 -1.21
C GLU A 190 -0.77 -6.15 0.03
N LEU A 191 0.02 -5.19 0.53
CA LEU A 191 0.76 -5.34 1.79
C LEU A 191 -0.18 -5.55 2.98
N ASN A 192 -1.27 -4.79 3.07
CA ASN A 192 -2.26 -4.98 4.14
C ASN A 192 -2.95 -6.34 4.04
N LYS A 193 -3.32 -6.77 2.83
CA LYS A 193 -3.89 -8.10 2.59
C LYS A 193 -2.92 -9.21 3.00
N ASN A 194 -1.65 -9.09 2.61
CA ASN A 194 -0.61 -10.05 2.97
C ASN A 194 -0.43 -10.12 4.50
N ARG A 195 -0.33 -8.97 5.18
CA ARG A 195 -0.27 -8.91 6.65
C ARG A 195 -1.46 -9.58 7.33
N LEU A 196 -2.67 -9.39 6.81
CA LEU A 196 -3.88 -10.05 7.34
C LEU A 196 -3.82 -11.56 7.16
N LEU A 197 -3.42 -12.04 5.97
CA LEU A 197 -3.25 -13.46 5.69
C LEU A 197 -2.16 -14.09 6.57
N THR A 198 -1.02 -13.42 6.78
CA THR A 198 0.03 -13.90 7.68
C THR A 198 -0.49 -14.03 9.11
N ARG A 199 -1.25 -13.05 9.61
CA ARG A 199 -1.86 -13.14 10.95
C ARG A 199 -2.85 -14.29 11.06
N GLN A 200 -3.70 -14.49 10.05
CA GLN A 200 -4.63 -15.61 10.02
C GLN A 200 -3.91 -16.96 10.00
N LEU A 201 -2.81 -17.06 9.25
CA LEU A 201 -1.99 -18.27 9.19
C LEU A 201 -1.38 -18.57 10.56
N ILE A 202 -0.75 -17.58 11.21
CA ILE A 202 -0.17 -17.74 12.55
C ILE A 202 -1.24 -18.17 13.56
N ASN A 203 -2.42 -17.55 13.54
CA ASN A 203 -3.52 -17.90 14.44
C ASN A 203 -4.02 -19.33 14.21
N THR A 204 -4.13 -19.73 12.94
CA THR A 204 -4.55 -21.08 12.57
C THR A 204 -3.51 -22.10 13.02
N GLU A 205 -2.22 -21.83 12.79
CA GLU A 205 -1.13 -22.68 13.24
C GLU A 205 -1.13 -22.82 14.77
N GLU A 206 -1.37 -21.74 15.51
CA GLU A 206 -1.45 -21.79 16.97
C GLU A 206 -2.65 -22.62 17.46
N THR A 207 -3.80 -22.45 16.81
CA THR A 207 -5.01 -23.22 17.13
C THR A 207 -4.77 -24.72 16.90
N ILE A 208 -4.14 -25.08 15.78
CA ILE A 208 -3.78 -26.47 15.47
C ILE A 208 -2.77 -27.01 16.51
N ARG A 209 -1.74 -26.25 16.86
CA ARG A 209 -0.78 -26.65 17.91
C ARG A 209 -1.48 -26.86 19.26
N GLN A 210 -2.49 -26.06 19.59
CA GLN A 210 -3.31 -26.22 20.78
C GLN A 210 -4.14 -27.50 20.75
N GLU A 211 -4.81 -27.78 19.64
CA GLU A 211 -5.60 -29.00 19.45
C GLU A 211 -4.71 -30.24 19.55
N ILE A 212 -3.58 -30.27 18.82
CA ILE A 212 -2.63 -31.39 18.84
C ILE A 212 -2.05 -31.62 20.25
N SER A 213 -1.66 -30.55 20.95
CA SER A 213 -1.14 -30.67 22.32
C SER A 213 -2.20 -31.21 23.30
N ARG A 214 -3.48 -30.88 23.09
CA ARG A 214 -4.60 -31.39 23.89
C ARG A 214 -4.85 -32.86 23.62
N GLU A 215 -5.04 -33.22 22.37
CA GLU A 215 -5.32 -34.60 21.95
C GLU A 215 -4.19 -35.56 22.37
N LEU A 216 -2.93 -35.19 22.09
CA LEU A 216 -1.78 -36.02 22.48
C LEU A 216 -1.63 -36.17 23.99
N HIS A 217 -1.83 -35.10 24.78
CA HIS A 217 -1.77 -35.18 26.24
C HIS A 217 -2.81 -36.16 26.78
N ASP A 218 -4.03 -36.08 26.26
CA ASP A 218 -5.15 -36.87 26.75
C ASP A 218 -5.01 -38.34 26.33
N GLU A 219 -4.67 -38.62 25.06
CA GLU A 219 -4.45 -39.99 24.59
C GLU A 219 -3.23 -40.64 25.26
N VAL A 220 -2.10 -39.95 25.33
CA VAL A 220 -0.88 -40.51 25.94
C VAL A 220 -1.08 -40.70 27.44
N GLY A 221 -1.67 -39.72 28.14
CA GLY A 221 -1.97 -39.82 29.56
C GLY A 221 -2.87 -41.00 29.89
N GLN A 222 -3.92 -41.25 29.09
CA GLN A 222 -4.81 -42.39 29.25
C GLN A 222 -4.10 -43.72 29.02
N ASN A 223 -3.32 -43.84 27.93
CA ASN A 223 -2.59 -45.07 27.61
C ASN A 223 -1.54 -45.41 28.68
N ILE A 224 -0.77 -44.42 29.15
CA ILE A 224 0.19 -44.58 30.26
C ILE A 224 -0.52 -45.00 31.55
N THR A 225 -1.67 -44.40 31.86
CA THR A 225 -2.45 -44.77 33.04
C THR A 225 -2.94 -46.22 32.97
N ALA A 226 -3.39 -46.66 31.79
CA ALA A 226 -3.80 -48.05 31.57
C ALA A 226 -2.62 -49.03 31.72
N ILE A 227 -1.47 -48.75 31.11
CA ILE A 227 -0.26 -49.56 31.22
C ILE A 227 0.18 -49.70 32.68
N ARG A 228 0.23 -48.58 33.42
CA ARG A 228 0.61 -48.57 34.84
C ARG A 228 -0.38 -49.31 35.71
N THR A 229 -1.67 -49.24 35.40
CA THR A 229 -2.71 -50.01 36.10
C THR A 229 -2.51 -51.51 35.87
N GLN A 230 -2.26 -51.92 34.63
CA GLN A 230 -2.03 -53.33 34.30
C GLN A 230 -0.73 -53.87 34.93
N ALA A 231 0.34 -53.06 34.95
CA ALA A 231 1.59 -53.40 35.64
C ALA A 231 1.37 -53.57 37.15
N ASN A 232 0.61 -52.67 37.79
CA ASN A 232 0.28 -52.78 39.21
C ASN A 232 -0.59 -54.00 39.53
N ILE A 233 -1.52 -54.37 38.65
CA ILE A 233 -2.31 -55.60 38.78
C ILE A 233 -1.38 -56.83 38.68
N LEU A 234 -0.48 -56.86 37.69
CA LEU A 234 0.48 -57.96 37.52
C LEU A 234 1.38 -58.12 38.75
N LYS A 235 1.84 -57.00 39.31
CA LYS A 235 2.64 -56.97 40.56
C LYS A 235 1.92 -57.65 41.73
N ARG A 236 0.60 -57.46 41.82
CA ARG A 236 -0.23 -58.03 42.90
C ARG A 236 -0.58 -59.50 42.69
N ILE A 237 -0.90 -59.91 41.45
CA ILE A 237 -1.40 -61.26 41.16
C ILE A 237 -0.26 -62.27 40.94
N ALA A 238 0.91 -61.81 40.46
CA ALA A 238 2.03 -62.69 40.13
C ALA A 238 3.37 -62.14 40.66
N PRO A 239 3.65 -62.27 41.97
CA PRO A 239 4.83 -61.67 42.62
C PRO A 239 6.17 -62.16 42.04
N ASN A 240 6.21 -63.36 41.43
CA ASN A 240 7.41 -63.85 40.73
C ASN A 240 7.83 -62.96 39.54
N TYR A 241 6.93 -62.13 39.02
CA TYR A 241 7.20 -61.18 37.92
C TYR A 241 7.30 -59.73 38.38
N GLU A 242 7.49 -59.48 39.68
CA GLU A 242 7.57 -58.12 40.23
C GLU A 242 8.59 -57.24 39.48
N LYS A 243 9.80 -57.74 39.22
CA LYS A 243 10.84 -57.02 38.46
C LYS A 243 10.38 -56.58 37.07
N ILE A 244 9.59 -57.40 36.38
CA ILE A 244 9.06 -57.08 35.06
C ILE A 244 8.00 -55.98 35.20
N SER A 245 7.09 -56.11 36.18
CA SER A 245 6.06 -55.10 36.43
C SER A 245 6.64 -53.73 36.76
N THR A 246 7.70 -53.67 37.58
CA THR A 246 8.38 -52.43 37.93
C THR A 246 9.11 -51.83 36.73
N THR A 247 9.68 -52.66 35.86
CA THR A 247 10.33 -52.19 34.63
C THR A 247 9.32 -51.57 33.67
N ILE A 248 8.14 -52.19 33.51
CA ILE A 248 7.04 -51.65 32.69
C ILE A 248 6.56 -50.31 33.25
N GLU A 249 6.40 -50.20 34.58
CA GLU A 249 6.03 -48.95 35.25
C GLU A 249 7.08 -47.84 35.03
N GLN A 250 8.37 -48.15 35.17
CA GLN A 250 9.46 -47.20 34.92
C GLN A 250 9.53 -46.75 33.47
N LEU A 251 9.41 -47.67 32.51
CA LEU A 251 9.39 -47.34 31.08
C LEU A 251 8.17 -46.48 30.72
N SER A 252 7.01 -46.80 31.29
CA SER A 252 5.79 -46.01 31.16
C SER A 252 5.97 -44.58 31.69
N LEU A 253 6.63 -44.40 32.83
CA LEU A 253 6.93 -43.07 33.38
C LEU A 253 7.92 -42.30 32.49
N ASN A 254 8.99 -42.96 32.03
CA ASN A 254 9.95 -42.32 31.11
C ASN A 254 9.30 -41.87 29.81
N ILE A 255 8.38 -42.66 29.23
CA ILE A 255 7.61 -42.27 28.04
C ILE A 255 6.75 -41.06 28.36
N TYR A 256 6.03 -41.06 29.48
CA TYR A 256 5.20 -39.93 29.91
C TYR A 256 6.03 -38.64 30.05
N ASP A 257 7.17 -38.70 30.74
CA ASP A 257 8.02 -37.53 30.96
C ASP A 257 8.59 -37.01 29.63
N THR A 258 9.04 -37.91 28.75
CA THR A 258 9.55 -37.54 27.41
C THR A 258 8.45 -36.90 26.56
N THR A 259 7.24 -37.46 26.56
CA THR A 259 6.12 -36.90 25.81
C THR A 259 5.67 -35.56 26.38
N LYS A 260 5.67 -35.40 27.71
CA LYS A 260 5.36 -34.13 28.37
C LYS A 260 6.33 -33.02 27.94
N VAL A 261 7.63 -33.31 27.89
CA VAL A 261 8.64 -32.38 27.38
C VAL A 261 8.37 -32.00 25.92
N LEU A 262 8.03 -32.97 25.06
CA LEU A 262 7.69 -32.70 23.66
C LEU A 262 6.43 -31.84 23.51
N LEU A 263 5.39 -32.11 24.31
CA LEU A 263 4.15 -31.33 24.30
C LEU A 263 4.38 -29.88 24.74
N ASN A 264 5.23 -29.65 25.73
CA ASN A 264 5.63 -28.31 26.17
C ASN A 264 6.43 -27.54 25.09
N ARG A 265 7.15 -28.24 24.21
CA ARG A 265 7.80 -27.64 23.02
C ARG A 265 6.80 -27.29 21.91
N ILE A 266 5.76 -28.10 21.72
CA ILE A 266 4.73 -27.86 20.70
C ILE A 266 3.85 -26.66 21.09
N ARG A 267 3.39 -26.62 22.35
CA ARG A 267 2.66 -25.50 22.90
C ARG A 267 2.91 -25.34 24.40
N PRO A 268 3.40 -24.18 24.84
CA PRO A 268 3.53 -23.89 26.25
C PRO A 268 2.15 -23.61 26.85
N ARG A 269 1.56 -24.64 27.46
CA ARG A 269 0.26 -24.52 28.15
C ARG A 269 0.30 -23.53 29.32
N LEU A 270 1.48 -23.19 29.83
CA LEU A 270 1.63 -22.24 30.93
C LEU A 270 0.97 -20.88 30.66
N LEU A 271 0.92 -20.43 29.40
CA LEU A 271 0.26 -19.16 29.04
C LEU A 271 -1.28 -19.21 29.11
N ASP A 272 -1.89 -20.39 29.18
CA ASP A 272 -3.36 -20.50 29.37
C ASP A 272 -3.75 -20.24 30.84
N ASP A 273 -2.86 -20.57 31.78
CA ASP A 273 -3.13 -20.55 33.22
C ASP A 273 -2.36 -19.44 33.97
N LEU A 274 -1.35 -18.85 33.35
CA LEU A 274 -0.45 -17.85 33.94
C LEU A 274 -0.25 -16.65 33.02
N ASP A 275 -0.09 -15.47 33.60
CA ASP A 275 0.31 -14.27 32.85
C ASP A 275 1.73 -14.44 32.29
N LEU A 276 2.02 -13.79 31.16
CA LEU A 276 3.31 -13.86 30.45
C LEU A 276 4.56 -13.73 31.36
N PRO A 277 4.63 -12.83 32.36
CA PRO A 277 5.80 -12.73 33.25
C PRO A 277 6.00 -14.01 34.08
N GLN A 278 4.91 -14.53 34.66
CA GLN A 278 4.93 -15.75 35.47
C GLN A 278 5.27 -16.98 34.62
N ALA A 279 4.77 -17.03 33.38
CA ALA A 279 5.11 -18.08 32.43
C ALA A 279 6.62 -18.09 32.11
N ILE A 280 7.24 -16.90 31.92
CA ILE A 280 8.68 -16.78 31.67
C ILE A 280 9.50 -17.13 32.93
N GLU A 281 9.08 -16.71 34.12
CA GLU A 281 9.72 -17.12 35.38
C GLU A 281 9.78 -18.64 35.53
N ASN A 282 8.66 -19.32 35.26
CA ASN A 282 8.61 -20.77 35.31
C ASN A 282 9.53 -21.43 34.26
N LEU A 283 9.70 -20.81 33.09
CA LEU A 283 10.62 -21.32 32.08
C LEU A 283 12.08 -21.28 32.56
N PHE A 284 12.50 -20.24 33.30
CA PHE A 284 13.83 -20.21 33.93
C PHE A 284 14.02 -21.31 34.97
N ILE A 285 12.97 -21.63 35.72
CA ILE A 285 12.97 -22.72 36.71
C ILE A 285 13.06 -24.08 36.01
N GLU A 286 12.25 -24.31 34.96
CA GLU A 286 12.24 -25.59 34.22
C GLU A 286 13.57 -25.90 33.53
N LEU A 287 14.25 -24.88 33.00
CA LEU A 287 15.53 -25.04 32.32
C LEU A 287 16.72 -25.28 33.28
N ASN A 288 16.50 -25.12 34.59
CA ASN A 288 17.41 -25.45 35.67
C ASN A 288 18.87 -25.02 35.43
N PHE A 289 19.08 -23.75 35.03
CA PHE A 289 20.38 -23.17 34.67
C PHE A 289 21.48 -23.33 35.75
N GLN A 290 21.09 -23.51 37.01
CA GLN A 290 22.00 -23.73 38.13
C GLN A 290 22.79 -25.04 37.99
N ASP A 291 22.18 -26.11 37.46
CA ASP A 291 22.86 -27.39 37.23
C ASP A 291 23.97 -27.24 36.17
N ASN A 292 23.83 -26.27 35.26
CA ASN A 292 24.78 -25.93 34.22
C ASN A 292 25.77 -24.82 34.64
N GLN A 293 25.76 -24.39 35.91
CA GLN A 293 26.61 -23.30 36.44
C GLN A 293 26.40 -21.95 35.73
N ILE A 294 25.18 -21.69 35.24
CA ILE A 294 24.82 -20.43 34.58
C ILE A 294 24.04 -19.55 35.56
N ASP A 295 24.60 -18.40 35.92
CA ASP A 295 23.90 -17.38 36.69
C ASP A 295 22.87 -16.66 35.82
N THR A 296 21.65 -16.55 36.31
CA THR A 296 20.53 -15.94 35.59
C THR A 296 19.83 -14.88 36.44
N GLU A 297 19.45 -13.77 35.81
CA GLU A 297 18.67 -12.69 36.42
C GLU A 297 17.54 -12.29 35.46
N LEU A 298 16.30 -12.33 35.93
CA LEU A 298 15.12 -11.91 35.16
C LEU A 298 14.65 -10.53 35.63
N ILE A 299 14.66 -9.55 34.72
CA ILE A 299 14.19 -8.19 34.99
C ILE A 299 13.00 -7.88 34.09
N TRP A 300 11.79 -7.85 34.69
CA TRP A 300 10.56 -7.48 33.98
C TRP A 300 10.23 -6.00 34.19
N LYS A 301 9.99 -5.25 33.10
CA LYS A 301 9.55 -3.84 33.15
C LYS A 301 8.35 -3.61 32.24
N ASN A 302 7.22 -3.21 32.83
CA ASN A 302 5.99 -2.82 32.11
C ASN A 302 5.41 -1.53 32.69
N ASP A 303 6.16 -0.44 32.58
CA ASP A 303 5.84 0.86 33.21
C ASP A 303 4.49 1.46 32.76
N GLN A 304 3.92 0.98 31.65
CA GLN A 304 2.70 1.52 31.04
C GLN A 304 1.47 0.61 31.18
N ASN A 305 1.56 -0.54 31.86
CA ASN A 305 0.48 -1.53 31.93
C ASN A 305 -0.14 -1.85 30.56
N LEU A 306 0.70 -1.98 29.53
CA LEU A 306 0.26 -2.33 28.19
C LEU A 306 -0.30 -3.75 28.20
N LYS A 307 -1.57 -3.90 27.80
CA LYS A 307 -2.17 -5.21 27.54
C LYS A 307 -1.77 -5.67 26.15
N LEU A 308 -1.12 -6.82 26.08
CA LEU A 308 -0.76 -7.46 24.83
C LEU A 308 -1.97 -8.22 24.28
N GLU A 309 -2.03 -8.34 22.95
CA GLU A 309 -2.92 -9.31 22.33
C GLU A 309 -2.36 -10.72 22.62
N HIS A 310 -3.21 -11.70 22.92
CA HIS A 310 -2.81 -13.06 23.31
C HIS A 310 -1.78 -13.71 22.35
N ILE A 311 -1.89 -13.42 21.05
CA ILE A 311 -0.94 -13.90 20.03
C ILE A 311 0.47 -13.35 20.25
N LEU A 312 0.58 -12.08 20.66
CA LEU A 312 1.86 -11.45 20.98
C LEU A 312 2.46 -12.05 22.24
N GLU A 313 1.65 -12.38 23.25
CA GLU A 313 2.11 -13.04 24.48
C GLU A 313 2.73 -14.40 24.16
N ILE A 314 2.03 -15.22 23.37
CA ILE A 314 2.55 -16.51 22.88
C ILE A 314 3.84 -16.32 22.07
N THR A 315 3.87 -15.31 21.19
CA THR A 315 5.04 -15.06 20.34
C THR A 315 6.26 -14.67 21.17
N ILE A 316 6.10 -13.78 22.16
CA ILE A 316 7.18 -13.35 23.06
C ILE A 316 7.67 -14.53 23.89
N TYR A 317 6.76 -15.31 24.47
CA TYR A 317 7.14 -16.50 25.24
C TYR A 317 7.95 -17.47 24.38
N ARG A 318 7.53 -17.76 23.14
CA ARG A 318 8.29 -18.64 22.24
C ARG A 318 9.68 -18.10 21.91
N LEU A 319 9.78 -16.79 21.72
CA LEU A 319 11.06 -16.11 21.53
C LEU A 319 11.97 -16.33 22.74
N CYS A 320 11.47 -16.13 23.95
CA CYS A 320 12.21 -16.40 25.19
C CYS A 320 12.59 -17.88 25.30
N GLN A 321 11.64 -18.79 25.06
CA GLN A 321 11.85 -20.24 25.11
C GLN A 321 13.00 -20.68 24.19
N GLU A 322 12.95 -20.34 22.91
CA GLU A 322 14.00 -20.75 21.98
C GLU A 322 15.32 -20.02 22.23
N SER A 323 15.27 -18.75 22.63
CA SER A 323 16.50 -18.03 22.97
C SER A 323 17.21 -18.65 24.18
N LEU A 324 16.45 -19.05 25.20
CA LEU A 324 16.98 -19.66 26.42
C LEU A 324 17.41 -21.11 26.19
N ASN A 325 16.66 -21.88 25.40
CA ASN A 325 17.03 -23.23 25.01
C ASN A 325 18.32 -23.24 24.15
N ASN A 326 18.58 -22.19 23.37
CA ASN A 326 19.83 -22.04 22.62
C ASN A 326 21.06 -21.69 23.49
N ILE A 327 20.86 -21.25 24.74
CA ILE A 327 21.97 -20.90 25.66
C ILE A 327 22.56 -22.15 26.33
N ILE A 328 21.74 -23.19 26.51
CA ILE A 328 22.11 -24.48 27.14
C ILE A 328 22.76 -25.40 26.10
#